data_AF-A0AA38PX48-F1
#
_entry.id   AF-A0AA38PX48-F1
#
_cell.length_a   1.000
_cell.length_b   1.000
_cell.length_c   1.000
_cell.angle_alpha   90.00
_cell.angle_beta   90.00
_cell.angle_gamma   90.00
#
_symmetry.space_group_name_H-M   'P 1'
#
loop_
_entity.id
_entity.type
_entity.pdbx_description
1 polymer ?
#
loop_
_entity_poly.entity_id
_entity_poly.type
_entity_poly.pdbx_seq_one_letter_code
_entity_poly.pdbx_strand_id
1 'polypeptide(L)'
;MLERIVYHTVAIALTILDRPFWLYDKYFQKLVRLPEHEPWSDDEIIRAVDSASYLDGTDERLVKISENTVVKFCHDWETTVPESLAMELVYMQTRIAAPRMKRVLQHHHAEGDSLIVMDFIPNSQRLEIVWPTLSMWSRLKIILTMRLYLRQIRRTLSSNVPGPISPTPLPCSGLQLSLDPLGPFPTVATLEAHYRKQIADAEYYASRGWSPSPKSKPLPTSVFTPLVFTHNDLNMRNLLLDDRGVLWIVDWGFAGFFPPWFEYLGMLYAAQKDNNPESWQHCIKYMAEPNFEVEEWMQKMGYGFHHPLAS
;
A
#
# COMPACT_ATOMS: atom_id res chain seq x y z
N MET A 1 0.26 27.27 -9.03
CA MET A 1 1.62 27.77 -8.70
C MET A 1 1.84 27.86 -7.19
N LEU A 2 0.98 28.55 -6.44
CA LEU A 2 1.08 28.71 -4.98
C LEU A 2 1.07 27.37 -4.21
N GLU A 3 0.15 26.46 -4.53
CA GLU A 3 0.07 25.13 -3.88
C GLU A 3 1.37 24.34 -4.03
N ARG A 4 1.96 24.32 -5.23
CA ARG A 4 3.24 23.63 -5.49
C ARG A 4 4.36 24.21 -4.63
N ILE A 5 4.42 25.54 -4.47
CA ILE A 5 5.42 26.21 -3.64
C ILE A 5 5.22 25.84 -2.16
N VAL A 6 3.97 25.80 -1.68
CA VAL A 6 3.66 25.42 -0.29
C VAL A 6 4.08 23.98 -0.02
N TYR A 7 3.64 23.03 -0.86
CA TYR A 7 4.00 21.61 -0.68
C TYR A 7 5.50 21.38 -0.73
N HIS A 8 6.19 22.02 -1.67
CA HIS A 8 7.63 21.89 -1.81
C HIS A 8 8.38 22.49 -0.62
N THR A 9 8.01 23.70 -0.18
CA THR A 9 8.65 24.37 0.96
C THR A 9 8.45 23.57 2.24
N VAL A 10 7.24 23.05 2.48
CA VAL A 10 6.95 22.21 3.63
C VAL A 10 7.71 20.89 3.54
N ALA A 11 7.65 20.18 2.40
CA ALA A 11 8.37 18.91 2.23
C ALA A 11 9.90 19.07 2.42
N ILE A 12 10.49 20.15 1.91
CA ILE A 12 11.91 20.48 2.11
C ILE A 12 12.18 20.75 3.59
N ALA A 13 11.39 21.63 4.22
CA ALA A 13 11.55 21.92 5.65
C ALA A 13 11.47 20.65 6.49
N LEU A 14 10.53 19.75 6.20
CA LEU A 14 10.35 18.48 6.91
C LEU A 14 11.41 17.40 6.59
N THR A 15 12.17 17.58 5.52
CA THR A 15 13.33 16.72 5.18
C THR A 15 14.59 17.24 5.86
N ILE A 16 14.75 18.57 5.96
CA ILE A 16 15.88 19.22 6.66
C ILE A 16 15.73 19.08 8.19
N LEU A 17 14.50 19.13 8.70
CA LEU A 17 14.16 19.10 10.11
C LEU A 17 13.99 17.67 10.67
N ASP A 18 14.81 16.73 10.21
CA ASP A 18 14.68 15.29 10.50
C ASP A 18 14.70 14.96 12.00
N ARG A 19 15.32 15.81 12.83
CA ARG A 19 15.38 15.66 14.30
C ARG A 19 14.11 16.13 15.03
N PRO A 20 13.50 17.30 14.79
CA PRO A 20 12.23 17.64 15.44
C PRO A 20 10.98 16.91 14.90
N PHE A 21 11.07 16.09 13.85
CA PHE A 21 9.91 15.37 13.30
C PHE A 21 9.31 14.33 14.27
N TRP A 22 10.11 13.75 15.18
CA TRP A 22 9.58 12.92 16.28
C TRP A 22 8.69 13.72 17.24
N LEU A 23 8.93 15.04 17.39
CA LEU A 23 8.09 15.89 18.22
C LEU A 23 6.73 16.00 17.54
N TYR A 24 6.70 16.17 16.22
CA TYR A 24 5.44 16.20 15.48
C TYR A 24 4.67 14.88 15.60
N ASP A 25 5.32 13.74 15.39
CA ASP A 25 4.73 12.40 15.58
C ASP A 25 4.22 12.17 17.02
N LYS A 26 4.97 12.65 18.02
CA LYS A 26 4.59 12.55 19.45
C LYS A 26 3.48 13.51 19.86
N TYR A 27 3.40 14.72 19.29
CA TYR A 27 2.46 15.76 19.70
C TYR A 27 1.19 15.83 18.85
N PHE A 28 1.24 15.44 17.57
CA PHE A 28 0.11 15.59 16.63
C PHE A 28 -0.57 14.27 16.26
N GLN A 29 0.11 13.11 16.34
CA GLN A 29 -0.56 11.81 16.18
C GLN A 29 -0.82 11.19 17.55
N LYS A 30 -2.05 11.37 18.05
CA LYS A 30 -2.56 10.51 19.13
C LYS A 30 -2.70 9.10 18.57
N LEU A 31 -2.29 8.10 19.35
CA LEU A 31 -2.60 6.70 19.06
C LEU A 31 -4.13 6.57 18.97
N VAL A 32 -4.64 6.26 17.77
CA VAL A 32 -6.06 6.00 17.56
C VAL A 32 -6.24 4.49 17.57
N ARG A 33 -6.90 3.98 18.62
CA ARG A 33 -7.35 2.59 18.70
C ARG A 33 -8.83 2.61 19.03
N LEU A 34 -9.60 1.79 18.32
CA LEU A 34 -11.01 1.62 18.62
C LEU A 34 -11.19 0.81 19.92
N PRO A 35 -12.30 1.01 20.66
CA PRO A 35 -12.55 0.32 21.93
C PRO A 35 -12.60 -1.21 21.78
N GLU A 36 -12.14 -1.93 22.79
CA GLU A 36 -12.21 -3.39 22.83
C GLU A 36 -13.62 -3.88 23.14
N HIS A 37 -14.27 -4.47 22.14
CA HIS A 37 -15.45 -5.30 22.32
C HIS A 37 -15.40 -6.46 21.34
N GLU A 38 -15.22 -7.69 21.83
CA GLU A 38 -15.38 -8.88 21.00
C GLU A 38 -15.93 -10.06 21.82
N PRO A 39 -17.26 -10.12 22.02
CA PRO A 39 -17.90 -11.24 22.69
C PRO A 39 -18.20 -12.45 21.77
N TRP A 40 -17.80 -12.40 20.49
CA TRP A 40 -18.27 -13.36 19.48
C TRP A 40 -17.39 -14.63 19.46
N SER A 41 -18.05 -15.78 19.41
CA SER A 41 -17.44 -17.07 19.08
C SER A 41 -17.32 -17.25 17.57
N ASP A 42 -16.44 -18.16 17.13
CA ASP A 42 -16.19 -18.41 15.71
C ASP A 42 -17.48 -18.87 14.98
N ASP A 43 -18.29 -19.70 15.63
CA ASP A 43 -19.60 -20.13 15.11
C ASP A 43 -20.61 -18.97 14.96
N GLU A 44 -20.57 -17.98 15.86
CA GLU A 44 -21.44 -16.80 15.76
C GLU A 44 -20.98 -15.88 14.61
N ILE A 45 -19.67 -15.76 14.41
CA ILE A 45 -19.09 -15.00 13.30
C ILE A 45 -19.52 -15.62 11.97
N ILE A 46 -19.35 -16.93 11.80
CA ILE A 46 -19.73 -17.65 10.57
C ILE A 46 -21.23 -17.48 10.29
N ARG A 47 -22.09 -17.73 11.28
CA ARG A 47 -23.54 -17.54 11.11
C ARG A 47 -23.92 -16.10 10.73
N ALA A 48 -23.23 -15.12 11.31
CA ALA A 48 -23.49 -13.72 10.99
C ALA A 48 -23.07 -13.38 9.56
N VAL A 49 -21.89 -13.85 9.13
CA VAL A 49 -21.37 -13.67 7.77
C VAL A 49 -22.33 -14.26 6.74
N ASP A 50 -22.78 -15.50 6.93
CA ASP A 50 -23.70 -16.19 6.01
C ASP A 50 -25.07 -15.50 5.89
N SER A 51 -25.46 -14.73 6.90
CA SER A 51 -26.76 -14.05 6.97
C SER A 51 -26.73 -12.58 6.54
N ALA A 52 -25.55 -11.96 6.51
CA ALA A 52 -25.40 -10.53 6.33
C ALA A 52 -25.15 -10.18 4.85
N SER A 53 -25.64 -9.01 4.44
CA SER A 53 -25.41 -8.50 3.09
C SER A 53 -24.02 -7.90 2.96
N TYR A 54 -23.49 -7.94 1.73
CA TYR A 54 -22.25 -7.25 1.39
C TYR A 54 -22.34 -5.77 1.70
N LEU A 55 -21.20 -5.21 2.12
CA LEU A 55 -21.07 -3.81 2.40
C LEU A 55 -21.09 -3.02 1.09
N ASP A 56 -22.11 -2.18 0.93
CA ASP A 56 -22.31 -1.36 -0.27
C ASP A 56 -21.06 -0.55 -0.63
N GLY A 57 -20.74 -0.51 -1.92
CA GLY A 57 -19.62 0.29 -2.44
C GLY A 57 -18.24 -0.27 -2.10
N THR A 58 -18.14 -1.56 -1.80
CA THR A 58 -16.88 -2.30 -1.68
C THR A 58 -16.79 -3.40 -2.74
N ASP A 59 -15.61 -3.99 -2.92
CA ASP A 59 -15.38 -5.09 -3.87
C ASP A 59 -16.01 -6.40 -3.35
N GLU A 60 -17.35 -6.50 -3.22
CA GLU A 60 -18.20 -7.68 -2.90
C GLU A 60 -17.58 -8.78 -1.99
N ARG A 61 -16.72 -8.38 -1.05
CA ARG A 61 -15.92 -9.29 -0.19
C ARG A 61 -15.95 -8.84 1.26
N LEU A 62 -16.63 -7.75 1.57
CA LEU A 62 -16.75 -7.23 2.93
C LEU A 62 -18.17 -7.37 3.41
N VAL A 63 -18.35 -7.95 4.59
CA VAL A 63 -19.65 -8.12 5.24
C VAL A 63 -19.59 -7.48 6.63
N LYS A 64 -20.55 -6.60 6.91
CA LYS A 64 -20.64 -5.94 8.21
C LYS A 64 -21.52 -6.76 9.14
N ILE A 65 -20.91 -7.38 10.16
CA ILE A 65 -21.61 -8.26 11.10
C ILE A 65 -22.08 -7.54 12.38
N SER A 66 -21.54 -6.36 12.68
CA SER A 66 -21.99 -5.52 13.80
C SER A 66 -21.64 -4.05 13.58
N GLU A 67 -22.03 -3.16 14.50
CA GLU A 67 -21.76 -1.72 14.41
C GLU A 67 -20.27 -1.38 14.26
N ASN A 68 -19.39 -2.20 14.85
CA ASN A 68 -17.95 -1.96 14.95
C ASN A 68 -17.10 -3.08 14.33
N THR A 69 -17.69 -4.05 13.63
CA THR A 69 -16.96 -5.20 13.10
C THR A 69 -17.37 -5.49 11.66
N VAL A 70 -16.35 -5.69 10.82
CA VAL A 70 -16.46 -6.11 9.43
C VAL A 70 -15.63 -7.37 9.23
N VAL A 71 -16.09 -8.23 8.33
CA VAL A 71 -15.40 -9.45 7.92
C VAL A 71 -15.04 -9.34 6.44
N LYS A 72 -13.78 -9.63 6.12
CA LYS A 72 -13.27 -9.72 4.75
C LYS A 72 -13.18 -11.19 4.34
N PHE A 73 -13.77 -11.54 3.20
CA PHE A 73 -13.54 -12.80 2.53
C PHE A 73 -12.18 -12.76 1.82
N CYS A 74 -11.39 -13.80 2.05
CA CYS A 74 -10.08 -14.00 1.43
C CYS A 74 -10.07 -15.30 0.64
N HIS A 75 -9.44 -15.28 -0.54
CA HIS A 75 -9.51 -16.37 -1.50
C HIS A 75 -9.05 -17.70 -0.92
N ASP A 76 -7.87 -17.73 -0.29
CA ASP A 76 -7.28 -18.92 0.28
C ASP A 76 -6.53 -18.59 1.58
N TRP A 77 -6.26 -19.63 2.37
CA TRP A 77 -5.56 -19.50 3.65
C TRP A 77 -4.12 -19.00 3.48
N GLU A 78 -3.45 -19.38 2.39
CA GLU A 78 -2.03 -19.08 2.16
C GLU A 78 -1.79 -17.59 1.90
N THR A 79 -2.74 -16.90 1.26
CA THR A 79 -2.73 -15.45 1.01
C THR A 79 -3.27 -14.65 2.20
N THR A 80 -4.12 -15.26 3.02
CA THR A 80 -4.70 -14.64 4.23
C THR A 80 -3.69 -14.48 5.35
N VAL A 81 -2.83 -15.48 5.55
CA VAL A 81 -1.83 -15.46 6.62
C VAL A 81 -0.89 -14.24 6.48
N PRO A 82 -0.27 -13.95 5.32
CA PRO A 82 0.55 -12.76 5.15
C PRO A 82 -0.16 -11.44 5.44
N GLU A 83 -1.42 -11.29 5.00
CA GLU A 83 -2.22 -10.09 5.29
C GLU A 83 -2.43 -9.93 6.81
N SER A 84 -2.78 -11.01 7.51
CA SER A 84 -2.98 -10.97 8.95
C SER A 84 -1.71 -10.59 9.72
N LEU A 85 -0.55 -11.13 9.32
CA LEU A 85 0.74 -10.81 9.91
C LEU A 85 1.15 -9.35 9.63
N ALA A 86 0.82 -8.82 8.45
CA ALA A 86 1.03 -7.42 8.12
C ALA A 86 0.17 -6.50 9.00
N MET A 87 -1.11 -6.81 9.17
CA MET A 87 -2.00 -6.05 10.06
C MET A 87 -1.50 -6.09 11.51
N GLU A 88 -1.06 -7.25 12.00
CA GLU A 88 -0.49 -7.40 13.34
C GLU A 88 0.80 -6.59 13.51
N LEU A 89 1.72 -6.64 12.54
CA LEU A 89 2.95 -5.86 12.55
C LEU A 89 2.67 -4.35 12.64
N VAL A 90 1.75 -3.85 11.82
CA VAL A 90 1.34 -2.43 11.80
C VAL A 90 0.76 -2.04 13.16
N TYR A 91 -0.15 -2.86 13.71
CA TYR A 91 -0.79 -2.61 14.98
C TYR A 91 0.22 -2.53 16.14
N MET A 92 1.23 -3.41 16.11
CA MET A 92 2.23 -3.53 17.18
C MET A 92 3.35 -2.50 17.09
N GLN A 93 3.77 -2.11 15.89
CA GLN A 93 5.00 -1.31 15.71
C GLN A 93 4.78 0.11 15.21
N THR A 94 3.54 0.48 14.90
CA THR A 94 3.23 1.81 14.38
C THR A 94 2.10 2.48 15.15
N ARG A 95 1.86 3.76 14.84
CA ARG A 95 0.69 4.54 15.30
C ARG A 95 -0.25 4.85 14.15
N ILE A 96 -0.11 4.12 13.05
CA ILE A 96 -0.97 4.27 11.87
C ILE A 96 -2.38 3.91 12.29
N ALA A 97 -3.33 4.77 11.93
CA ALA A 97 -4.73 4.41 12.03
C ALA A 97 -5.01 3.35 10.96
N ALA A 98 -5.16 2.11 11.39
CA ALA A 98 -5.52 0.97 10.56
C ALA A 98 -6.56 0.13 11.33
N PRO A 99 -7.50 -0.54 10.65
CA PRO A 99 -8.41 -1.47 11.30
C PRO A 99 -7.63 -2.51 12.10
N ARG A 100 -8.00 -2.72 13.36
CA ARG A 100 -7.41 -3.80 14.15
C ARG A 100 -7.95 -5.12 13.62
N MET A 101 -7.04 -6.00 13.21
CA MET A 101 -7.36 -7.41 12.99
C MET A 101 -7.64 -8.06 14.34
N LYS A 102 -8.82 -8.67 14.45
CA LYS A 102 -9.30 -9.30 15.68
C LYS A 102 -9.12 -10.81 15.63
N ARG A 103 -9.43 -11.42 14.49
CA ARG A 103 -9.35 -12.86 14.28
C ARG A 103 -9.19 -13.20 12.80
N VAL A 104 -8.61 -14.38 12.55
CA VAL A 104 -8.56 -15.01 11.23
C VAL A 104 -9.18 -16.39 11.37
N LEU A 105 -10.12 -16.73 10.48
CA LEU A 105 -10.85 -18.00 10.51
C LEU A 105 -10.73 -18.70 9.16
N GLN A 106 -10.63 -20.02 9.19
CA GLN A 106 -10.76 -20.85 8.00
C GLN A 106 -12.24 -21.21 7.83
N HIS A 107 -12.82 -20.85 6.69
CA HIS A 107 -14.24 -21.08 6.41
C HIS A 107 -14.46 -21.12 4.91
N HIS A 108 -14.96 -22.26 4.41
CA HIS A 108 -15.23 -22.46 2.99
C HIS A 108 -16.54 -21.78 2.58
N HIS A 109 -16.43 -20.74 1.77
CA HIS A 109 -17.53 -19.96 1.22
C HIS A 109 -17.33 -19.75 -0.29
N ALA A 110 -18.37 -19.39 -1.05
CA ALA A 110 -18.24 -19.27 -2.51
C ALA A 110 -17.25 -18.15 -2.93
N GLU A 111 -17.04 -17.18 -2.07
CA GLU A 111 -16.21 -15.99 -2.24
C GLU A 111 -14.78 -16.18 -1.71
N GLY A 112 -14.50 -17.29 -0.99
CA GLY A 112 -13.17 -17.63 -0.48
C GLY A 112 -13.16 -18.66 0.64
N ASP A 113 -11.98 -19.18 0.95
CA ASP A 113 -11.79 -20.25 1.95
C ASP A 113 -11.36 -19.75 3.35
N SER A 114 -11.38 -18.43 3.55
CA SER A 114 -10.89 -17.82 4.78
C SER A 114 -11.47 -16.43 5.02
N LEU A 115 -11.48 -16.03 6.29
CA LEU A 115 -12.09 -14.79 6.77
C LEU A 115 -11.09 -14.02 7.64
N ILE A 116 -10.99 -12.71 7.41
CA ILE A 116 -10.35 -11.78 8.33
C ILE A 116 -11.42 -10.95 9.03
N VAL A 117 -11.50 -11.07 10.34
CA VAL A 117 -12.40 -10.29 11.20
C VAL A 117 -11.64 -9.09 11.72
N MET A 118 -12.16 -7.88 11.48
CA MET A 118 -11.48 -6.64 11.83
C MET A 118 -12.45 -5.54 12.25
N ASP A 119 -11.91 -4.47 12.83
CA ASP A 119 -12.70 -3.29 13.18
C ASP A 119 -13.35 -2.65 11.94
N PHE A 120 -14.64 -2.33 12.04
CA PHE A 120 -15.32 -1.45 11.08
C PHE A 120 -15.01 0.01 11.43
N ILE A 121 -14.74 0.85 10.42
CA ILE A 121 -14.45 2.28 10.59
C ILE A 121 -15.72 3.09 10.29
N PRO A 122 -16.53 3.45 11.31
CA PRO A 122 -17.79 4.17 11.08
C PRO A 122 -17.54 5.60 10.58
N ASN A 123 -18.54 6.16 9.90
CA ASN A 123 -18.54 7.55 9.41
C ASN A 123 -17.31 7.91 8.57
N SER A 124 -16.73 6.93 7.87
CA SER A 124 -15.58 7.13 7.01
C SER A 124 -15.96 7.03 5.54
N GLN A 125 -15.25 7.76 4.70
CA GLN A 125 -15.42 7.76 3.26
C GLN A 125 -14.09 7.52 2.57
N ARG A 126 -14.11 6.76 1.47
CA ARG A 126 -12.93 6.56 0.62
C ARG A 126 -12.39 7.90 0.15
N LEU A 127 -11.06 8.04 0.18
CA LEU A 127 -10.41 9.28 -0.14
C LEU A 127 -10.69 9.71 -1.59
N GLU A 128 -10.84 8.74 -2.50
CA GLU A 128 -11.20 9.01 -3.90
C GLU A 128 -12.50 9.82 -4.05
N ILE A 129 -13.48 9.59 -3.17
CA ILE A 129 -14.79 10.23 -3.21
C ILE A 129 -14.70 11.66 -2.68
N VAL A 130 -14.02 11.84 -1.54
CA VAL A 130 -13.99 13.14 -0.84
C VAL A 130 -12.89 14.07 -1.36
N TRP A 131 -11.82 13.55 -1.97
CA TRP A 131 -10.68 14.36 -2.39
C TRP A 131 -11.01 15.61 -3.23
N PRO A 132 -11.95 15.55 -4.21
CA PRO A 132 -12.33 16.73 -4.99
C PRO A 132 -12.95 17.85 -4.14
N THR A 133 -13.61 17.50 -3.03
CA THR A 133 -14.30 18.46 -2.15
C THR A 133 -13.40 19.02 -1.04
N LEU A 134 -12.25 18.38 -0.79
CA LEU A 134 -11.32 18.81 0.25
C LEU A 134 -10.67 20.16 -0.04
N SER A 135 -10.56 20.98 1.00
CA SER A 135 -9.77 22.21 0.96
C SER A 135 -8.28 21.93 0.75
N MET A 136 -7.54 22.94 0.28
CA MET A 136 -6.08 22.89 0.16
C MET A 136 -5.40 22.51 1.50
N TRP A 137 -5.89 23.04 2.61
CA TRP A 137 -5.35 22.73 3.94
C TRP A 137 -5.63 21.29 4.36
N SER A 138 -6.80 20.73 4.03
CA SER A 138 -7.14 19.33 4.32
C SER A 138 -6.27 18.39 3.49
N ARG A 139 -6.07 18.69 2.19
CA ARG A 139 -5.15 17.93 1.32
C ARG A 139 -3.72 17.97 1.85
N LEU A 140 -3.23 19.14 2.28
CA LEU A 140 -1.92 19.28 2.92
C LEU A 140 -1.80 18.38 4.16
N LYS A 141 -2.78 18.39 5.06
CA LYS A 141 -2.78 17.52 6.24
C LYS A 141 -2.68 16.05 5.85
N ILE A 142 -3.43 15.61 4.85
CA ILE A 142 -3.40 14.22 4.37
C ILE A 142 -2.02 13.86 3.80
N ILE A 143 -1.43 14.73 2.98
CA ILE A 143 -0.08 14.53 2.42
C ILE A 143 0.96 14.38 3.54
N LEU A 144 0.86 15.21 4.57
CA LEU A 144 1.76 15.16 5.72
C LEU A 144 1.55 13.90 6.57
N THR A 145 0.29 13.52 6.83
CA THR A 145 -0.05 12.28 7.53
C THR A 145 0.45 11.05 6.77
N MET A 146 0.28 11.00 5.44
CA MET A 146 0.81 9.92 4.60
C MET A 146 2.33 9.85 4.67
N ARG A 147 3.03 11.00 4.60
CA ARG A 147 4.49 11.02 4.76
C ARG A 147 4.93 10.48 6.13
N LEU A 148 4.19 10.79 7.19
CA LEU A 148 4.44 10.26 8.53
C LEU A 148 4.21 8.74 8.59
N TYR A 149 3.08 8.26 8.08
CA TYR A 149 2.76 6.84 8.05
C TYR A 149 3.79 6.03 7.28
N LEU A 150 4.19 6.47 6.09
CA LEU A 150 5.23 5.80 5.29
C LEU A 150 6.58 5.76 6.01
N ARG A 151 6.93 6.82 6.76
CA ARG A 151 8.13 6.82 7.60
C ARG A 151 8.04 5.85 8.77
N GLN A 152 6.87 5.70 9.39
CA GLN A 152 6.64 4.72 10.45
C GLN A 152 6.75 3.28 9.91
N ILE A 153 6.07 2.99 8.78
CA ILE A 153 6.13 1.70 8.07
C ILE A 153 7.58 1.30 7.79
N ARG A 154 8.39 2.22 7.26
CA ARG A 154 9.81 1.96 6.94
C ARG A 154 10.71 1.70 8.15
N ARG A 155 10.28 2.10 9.35
CA ARG A 155 11.02 1.93 10.61
C ARG A 155 10.58 0.69 11.41
N THR A 156 9.62 -0.07 10.89
CA THR A 156 9.23 -1.37 11.46
C THR A 156 10.36 -2.39 11.30
N LEU A 157 10.11 -3.65 11.66
CA LEU A 157 11.03 -4.75 11.40
C LEU A 157 11.54 -4.73 9.95
N SER A 158 12.75 -5.24 9.78
CA SER A 158 13.34 -5.45 8.47
C SER A 158 13.47 -6.94 8.19
N SER A 159 13.47 -7.29 6.92
CA SER A 159 13.70 -8.66 6.43
C SER A 159 14.83 -8.62 5.40
N ASN A 160 15.51 -9.76 5.23
CA ASN A 160 16.45 -9.97 4.13
C ASN A 160 15.82 -10.76 2.97
N VAL A 161 14.57 -11.16 3.11
CA VAL A 161 13.78 -11.91 2.13
C VAL A 161 12.72 -10.98 1.55
N PRO A 162 12.75 -10.71 0.23
CA PRO A 162 11.71 -9.94 -0.43
C PRO A 162 10.37 -10.68 -0.44
N GLY A 163 9.28 -9.93 -0.32
CA GLY A 163 7.92 -10.44 -0.48
C GLY A 163 7.04 -10.34 0.74
N PRO A 164 5.86 -10.98 0.70
CA PRO A 164 4.90 -10.99 1.80
C PRO A 164 5.51 -11.53 3.10
N ILE A 165 4.97 -11.10 4.25
CA ILE A 165 5.42 -11.61 5.55
C ILE A 165 5.03 -13.08 5.66
N SER A 166 6.03 -13.96 5.72
CA SER A 166 5.81 -15.40 5.83
C SER A 166 7.06 -16.09 6.40
N PRO A 167 6.91 -17.25 7.07
CA PRO A 167 8.05 -18.08 7.46
C PRO A 167 8.88 -18.57 6.27
N THR A 168 8.28 -18.66 5.08
CA THR A 168 8.93 -19.10 3.84
C THR A 168 8.74 -18.08 2.73
N PRO A 169 9.69 -17.93 1.78
CA PRO A 169 9.51 -17.05 0.64
C PRO A 169 8.23 -17.37 -0.15
N LEU A 170 7.40 -16.36 -0.40
CA LEU A 170 6.15 -16.49 -1.18
C LEU A 170 6.22 -15.69 -2.49
N PRO A 171 5.39 -16.05 -3.49
CA PRO A 171 5.18 -15.21 -4.66
C PRO A 171 4.79 -13.79 -4.25
N CYS A 172 5.32 -12.82 -4.98
CA CYS A 172 5.14 -11.40 -4.74
C CYS A 172 4.19 -10.84 -5.79
N SER A 173 3.20 -10.09 -5.35
CA SER A 173 2.26 -9.38 -6.22
C SER A 173 2.49 -7.88 -6.10
N GLY A 174 2.30 -7.14 -7.19
CA GLY A 174 2.44 -5.68 -7.21
C GLY A 174 2.66 -5.14 -8.61
N LEU A 175 2.21 -3.91 -8.86
CA LEU A 175 2.27 -3.25 -10.17
C LEU A 175 3.69 -3.02 -10.68
N GLN A 176 4.69 -3.09 -9.81
CA GLN A 176 6.12 -2.94 -10.08
C GLN A 176 6.79 -4.26 -10.51
N LEU A 177 6.05 -5.37 -10.43
CA LEU A 177 6.48 -6.71 -10.80
C LEU A 177 5.74 -7.15 -12.06
N SER A 178 4.50 -7.61 -11.95
CA SER A 178 3.62 -7.91 -13.10
C SER A 178 2.17 -7.99 -12.64
N LEU A 179 1.26 -8.21 -13.59
CA LEU A 179 -0.15 -8.48 -13.27
C LEU A 179 -0.32 -9.79 -12.49
N ASP A 180 0.49 -10.80 -12.82
CA ASP A 180 0.52 -12.07 -12.11
C ASP A 180 1.56 -12.07 -10.98
N PRO A 181 1.38 -12.89 -9.92
CA PRO A 181 2.39 -13.07 -8.89
C PRO A 181 3.71 -13.61 -9.45
N LEU A 182 4.84 -13.04 -9.00
CA LEU A 182 6.19 -13.43 -9.42
C LEU A 182 7.05 -13.91 -8.26
N GLY A 183 8.05 -14.74 -8.56
CA GLY A 183 8.92 -15.33 -7.55
C GLY A 183 8.47 -16.75 -7.19
N PRO A 184 8.66 -17.20 -5.93
CA PRO A 184 9.20 -16.45 -4.79
C PRO A 184 10.63 -15.96 -5.01
N PHE A 185 11.04 -14.93 -4.24
CA PHE A 185 12.41 -14.42 -4.23
C PHE A 185 13.08 -14.73 -2.89
N PRO A 186 13.83 -15.85 -2.76
CA PRO A 186 14.43 -16.23 -1.48
C PRO A 186 15.47 -15.22 -0.95
N THR A 187 16.03 -14.38 -1.83
CA THR A 187 17.02 -13.36 -1.45
C THR A 187 16.87 -12.09 -2.28
N VAL A 188 17.41 -10.97 -1.78
CA VAL A 188 17.52 -9.72 -2.55
C VAL A 188 18.23 -9.94 -3.89
N ALA A 189 19.25 -10.81 -3.95
CA ALA A 189 19.97 -11.12 -5.18
C ALA A 189 19.07 -11.80 -6.24
N THR A 190 18.11 -12.63 -5.82
CA THR A 190 17.14 -13.23 -6.75
C THR A 190 16.14 -12.21 -7.30
N LEU A 191 15.73 -11.23 -6.50
CA LEU A 191 14.92 -10.11 -6.96
C LEU A 191 15.70 -9.23 -7.94
N GLU A 192 16.94 -8.89 -7.62
CA GLU A 192 17.82 -8.13 -8.51
C GLU A 192 18.04 -8.88 -9.84
N ALA A 193 18.31 -10.19 -9.79
CA ALA A 193 18.49 -11.01 -10.98
C ALA A 193 17.25 -11.01 -11.87
N HIS A 194 16.05 -10.97 -11.29
CA HIS A 194 14.80 -10.82 -12.05
C HIS A 194 14.79 -9.50 -12.85
N TYR A 195 15.06 -8.35 -12.24
CA TYR A 195 15.10 -7.08 -12.96
C TYR A 195 16.26 -7.00 -13.98
N ARG A 196 17.41 -7.61 -13.68
CA ARG A 196 18.51 -7.76 -14.65
C ARG A 196 18.12 -8.62 -15.85
N LYS A 197 17.32 -9.67 -15.64
CA LYS A 197 16.77 -10.48 -16.72
C LYS A 197 15.79 -9.68 -17.56
N GLN A 198 14.89 -8.90 -16.95
CA GLN A 198 13.93 -8.09 -17.68
C GLN A 198 14.60 -7.15 -18.69
N ILE A 199 15.67 -6.45 -18.28
CA ILE A 199 16.41 -5.57 -19.21
C ILE A 199 17.14 -6.33 -20.31
N ALA A 200 17.72 -7.50 -20.00
CA ALA A 200 18.36 -8.35 -21.00
C ALA A 200 17.33 -8.85 -22.03
N ASP A 201 16.15 -9.26 -21.57
CA ASP A 201 15.05 -9.69 -22.43
C ASP A 201 14.58 -8.53 -23.30
N ALA A 202 14.37 -7.32 -22.75
CA ALA A 202 13.95 -6.15 -23.53
C ALA A 202 14.98 -5.74 -24.61
N GLU A 203 16.29 -5.78 -24.32
CA GLU A 203 17.32 -5.56 -25.32
C GLU A 203 17.34 -6.67 -26.38
N TYR A 204 17.08 -7.92 -25.98
CA TYR A 204 16.91 -9.02 -26.92
C TYR A 204 15.72 -8.79 -27.86
N TYR A 205 14.53 -8.42 -27.35
CA TYR A 205 13.37 -8.07 -28.17
C TYR A 205 13.68 -6.92 -29.14
N ALA A 206 14.42 -5.91 -28.68
CA ALA A 206 14.84 -4.80 -29.51
C ALA A 206 15.82 -5.21 -30.62
N SER A 207 16.77 -6.10 -30.34
CA SER A 207 17.69 -6.64 -31.34
C SER A 207 16.99 -7.41 -32.47
N ARG A 208 15.78 -7.91 -32.20
CA ARG A 208 14.90 -8.59 -33.16
C ARG A 208 13.96 -7.64 -33.92
N GLY A 209 13.98 -6.35 -33.59
CA GLY A 209 13.08 -5.34 -34.15
C GLY A 209 11.64 -5.46 -33.64
N TRP A 210 11.40 -6.16 -32.54
CA TRP A 210 10.07 -6.37 -31.97
C TRP A 210 9.62 -5.23 -31.05
N SER A 211 10.56 -4.48 -30.48
CA SER A 211 10.32 -3.31 -29.64
C SER A 211 11.46 -2.30 -29.76
N PRO A 212 11.27 -1.03 -29.35
CA PRO A 212 12.38 -0.11 -29.17
C PRO A 212 13.36 -0.63 -28.10
N SER A 213 14.66 -0.35 -28.26
CA SER A 213 15.64 -0.61 -27.20
C SER A 213 15.38 0.32 -26.02
N PRO A 214 15.34 -0.19 -24.78
CA PRO A 214 15.19 0.63 -23.60
C PRO A 214 16.38 1.60 -23.40
N LYS A 215 17.56 1.29 -23.98
CA LYS A 215 18.81 2.08 -23.85
C LYS A 215 19.14 2.40 -22.38
N SER A 216 18.86 1.45 -21.51
CA SER A 216 19.08 1.55 -20.07
C SER A 216 20.24 0.67 -19.64
N LYS A 217 20.92 1.05 -18.55
CA LYS A 217 21.86 0.15 -17.86
C LYS A 217 21.12 -0.62 -16.78
N PRO A 218 21.61 -1.80 -16.36
CA PRO A 218 21.07 -2.46 -15.17
C PRO A 218 21.09 -1.54 -13.96
N LEU A 219 20.04 -1.61 -13.13
CA LEU A 219 19.98 -0.88 -11.87
C LEU A 219 21.14 -1.31 -10.93
N PRO A 220 21.74 -0.39 -10.16
CA PRO A 220 22.81 -0.75 -9.24
C PRO A 220 22.24 -1.53 -8.06
N THR A 221 22.99 -2.51 -7.56
CA THR A 221 22.56 -3.38 -6.44
C THR A 221 22.06 -2.61 -5.21
N SER A 222 22.60 -1.42 -4.96
CA SER A 222 22.20 -0.55 -3.86
C SER A 222 20.73 -0.11 -3.88
N VAL A 223 20.03 -0.14 -5.03
CA VAL A 223 18.60 0.23 -5.05
C VAL A 223 17.68 -0.88 -4.54
N PHE A 224 18.18 -2.11 -4.40
CA PHE A 224 17.40 -3.25 -3.92
C PHE A 224 17.52 -3.49 -2.42
N THR A 225 18.33 -2.70 -1.71
CA THR A 225 18.63 -2.85 -0.28
C THR A 225 18.71 -1.49 0.43
N PRO A 226 18.33 -1.37 1.71
CA PRO A 226 17.68 -2.40 2.52
C PRO A 226 16.26 -2.68 2.04
N LEU A 227 15.74 -3.87 2.35
CA LEU A 227 14.30 -4.08 2.25
C LEU A 227 13.63 -3.39 3.44
N VAL A 228 12.54 -2.70 3.17
CA VAL A 228 11.69 -2.05 4.16
C VAL A 228 10.31 -2.66 4.07
N PHE A 229 9.56 -2.64 5.17
CA PHE A 229 8.15 -2.96 5.08
C PHE A 229 7.45 -1.94 4.18
N THR A 230 6.54 -2.40 3.34
CA THR A 230 5.72 -1.58 2.43
C THR A 230 4.30 -2.14 2.41
N HIS A 231 3.33 -1.27 2.21
CA HIS A 231 1.94 -1.68 1.97
C HIS A 231 1.73 -2.17 0.54
N ASN A 232 2.42 -1.56 -0.43
CA ASN A 232 2.48 -1.97 -1.84
C ASN A 232 1.14 -1.89 -2.63
N ASP A 233 0.10 -1.35 -2.01
CA ASP A 233 -1.20 -1.04 -2.64
C ASP A 233 -1.82 0.23 -2.02
N LEU A 234 -0.99 1.23 -1.70
CA LEU A 234 -1.47 2.51 -1.19
C LEU A 234 -2.06 3.37 -2.31
N ASN A 235 -3.37 3.30 -2.46
CA ASN A 235 -4.13 4.08 -3.43
C ASN A 235 -5.32 4.77 -2.76
N MET A 236 -6.04 5.63 -3.47
CA MET A 236 -7.15 6.42 -2.88
C MET A 236 -8.36 5.58 -2.45
N ARG A 237 -8.50 4.34 -2.93
CA ARG A 237 -9.55 3.37 -2.52
C ARG A 237 -9.23 2.76 -1.17
N ASN A 238 -7.95 2.59 -0.87
CA ASN A 238 -7.43 2.01 0.39
C ASN A 238 -7.14 3.05 1.48
N LEU A 239 -7.64 4.28 1.30
CA LEU A 239 -7.54 5.36 2.27
C LEU A 239 -8.94 5.80 2.67
N LEU A 240 -9.27 5.71 3.96
CA LEU A 240 -10.55 6.18 4.50
C LEU A 240 -10.32 7.45 5.34
N LEU A 241 -11.10 8.49 5.08
CA LEU A 241 -11.12 9.70 5.89
C LEU A 241 -12.39 9.71 6.74
N ASP A 242 -12.26 9.72 8.06
CA ASP A 242 -13.40 9.81 8.97
C ASP A 242 -13.88 11.25 9.21
N ASP A 243 -15.05 11.37 9.84
CA ASP A 243 -15.68 12.64 10.21
C ASP A 243 -14.86 13.50 11.21
N ARG A 244 -13.85 12.90 11.86
CA ARG A 244 -12.90 13.58 12.76
C ARG A 244 -11.62 14.00 12.04
N GLY A 245 -11.47 13.66 10.76
CA GLY A 245 -10.30 13.96 9.94
C GLY A 245 -9.12 13.02 10.19
N VAL A 246 -9.34 11.83 10.78
CA VAL A 246 -8.33 10.78 10.86
C VAL A 246 -8.28 10.05 9.53
N LEU A 247 -7.06 9.90 9.01
CA LEU A 247 -6.78 9.13 7.80
C LEU A 247 -6.44 7.69 8.19
N TRP A 248 -7.26 6.76 7.75
CA TRP A 248 -7.11 5.33 7.98
C TRP A 248 -6.54 4.64 6.73
N ILE A 249 -5.60 3.72 6.94
CA ILE A 249 -5.07 2.83 5.90
C ILE A 249 -5.73 1.46 6.05
N VAL A 250 -6.30 0.94 4.97
CA VAL A 250 -6.95 -0.38 4.92
C VAL A 250 -6.35 -1.25 3.82
N ASP A 251 -6.69 -2.53 3.83
CA ASP A 251 -6.31 -3.53 2.81
C ASP A 251 -4.80 -3.80 2.71
N TRP A 252 -4.29 -4.60 3.65
CA TRP A 252 -2.85 -4.92 3.75
C TRP A 252 -2.45 -6.18 2.97
N GLY A 253 -3.30 -6.65 2.05
CA GLY A 253 -3.11 -7.93 1.35
C GLY A 253 -1.86 -8.02 0.47
N PHE A 254 -1.35 -6.87 0.02
CA PHE A 254 -0.11 -6.79 -0.78
C PHE A 254 1.12 -6.39 0.03
N ALA A 255 0.98 -6.24 1.35
CA ALA A 255 2.05 -5.76 2.19
C ALA A 255 3.19 -6.79 2.35
N GLY A 256 4.40 -6.30 2.49
CA GLY A 256 5.59 -7.14 2.56
C GLY A 256 6.88 -6.34 2.64
N PHE A 257 8.01 -7.03 2.51
CA PHE A 257 9.34 -6.43 2.54
C PHE A 257 9.87 -6.23 1.12
N PHE A 258 10.05 -4.98 0.73
CA PHE A 258 10.48 -4.62 -0.62
C PHE A 258 11.48 -3.47 -0.60
N PRO A 259 12.22 -3.25 -1.69
CA PRO A 259 13.02 -2.04 -1.84
C PRO A 259 12.17 -0.76 -1.65
N PRO A 260 12.70 0.33 -1.06
CA PRO A 260 11.89 1.49 -0.68
C PRO A 260 11.14 2.18 -1.84
N TRP A 261 11.65 2.02 -3.06
CA TRP A 261 11.03 2.57 -4.27
C TRP A 261 9.75 1.84 -4.70
N PHE A 262 9.49 0.62 -4.21
CA PHE A 262 8.26 -0.12 -4.49
C PHE A 262 7.04 0.69 -4.07
N GLU A 263 7.02 1.21 -2.84
CA GLU A 263 5.88 1.99 -2.36
C GLU A 263 5.61 3.22 -3.24
N TYR A 264 6.65 3.99 -3.57
CA TYR A 264 6.51 5.19 -4.41
C TYR A 264 5.94 4.85 -5.80
N LEU A 265 6.51 3.85 -6.48
CA LEU A 265 6.03 3.45 -7.80
C LEU A 265 4.66 2.78 -7.74
N GLY A 266 4.36 2.04 -6.67
CA GLY A 266 3.06 1.40 -6.47
C GLY A 266 1.95 2.44 -6.36
N MET A 267 2.15 3.46 -5.51
CA MET A 267 1.24 4.59 -5.39
C MET A 267 1.06 5.31 -6.74
N LEU A 268 2.16 5.56 -7.47
CA LEU A 268 2.13 6.25 -8.76
C LEU A 268 1.36 5.44 -9.82
N TYR A 269 1.68 4.16 -9.96
CA TYR A 269 1.06 3.26 -10.93
C TYR A 269 -0.41 3.01 -10.62
N ALA A 270 -0.78 2.83 -9.35
CA ALA A 270 -2.17 2.71 -8.95
C ALA A 270 -2.96 3.99 -9.28
N ALA A 271 -2.39 5.16 -9.00
CA ALA A 271 -3.05 6.43 -9.30
C ALA A 271 -3.24 6.68 -10.80
N GLN A 272 -2.30 6.21 -11.63
CA GLN A 272 -2.42 6.25 -13.09
C GLN A 272 -3.46 5.24 -13.60
N LYS A 273 -3.38 3.98 -13.15
CA LYS A 273 -4.31 2.90 -13.50
C LYS A 273 -5.76 3.27 -13.16
N ASP A 274 -5.98 3.85 -11.99
CA ASP A 274 -7.30 4.20 -11.46
C ASP A 274 -7.75 5.61 -11.92
N ASN A 275 -7.02 6.27 -12.84
CA ASN A 275 -7.31 7.61 -13.35
C ASN A 275 -7.59 8.64 -12.23
N ASN A 276 -6.83 8.56 -11.14
CA ASN A 276 -7.01 9.45 -9.99
C ASN A 276 -6.74 10.92 -10.38
N PRO A 277 -7.35 11.90 -9.68
CA PRO A 277 -7.16 13.32 -10.00
C PRO A 277 -5.69 13.73 -10.05
N GLU A 278 -5.31 14.58 -11.02
CA GLU A 278 -3.93 15.07 -11.14
C GLU A 278 -3.41 15.71 -9.85
N SER A 279 -4.31 16.33 -9.07
CA SER A 279 -3.96 16.92 -7.77
C SER A 279 -3.47 15.88 -6.75
N TRP A 280 -3.95 14.63 -6.82
CA TRP A 280 -3.43 13.51 -6.04
C TRP A 280 -2.10 13.01 -6.61
N GLN A 281 -2.07 12.70 -7.92
CA GLN A 281 -0.88 12.17 -8.60
C GLN A 281 0.36 13.05 -8.37
N HIS A 282 0.20 14.37 -8.54
CA HIS A 282 1.28 15.34 -8.31
C HIS A 282 1.80 15.37 -6.86
N CYS A 283 1.01 14.93 -5.89
CA CYS A 283 1.35 14.97 -4.48
C CYS A 283 2.06 13.71 -3.98
N ILE A 284 2.02 12.59 -4.71
CA ILE A 284 2.63 11.30 -4.31
C ILE A 284 4.12 11.46 -3.99
N LYS A 285 4.86 12.23 -4.80
CA LYS A 285 6.29 12.54 -4.57
C LYS A 285 6.57 13.28 -3.25
N TYR A 286 5.58 13.95 -2.66
CA TYR A 286 5.75 14.59 -1.35
C TYR A 286 5.47 13.61 -0.20
N MET A 287 4.75 12.51 -0.47
CA MET A 287 4.42 11.46 0.50
C MET A 287 5.52 10.41 0.56
N ALA A 288 5.86 9.78 -0.57
CA ALA A 288 6.59 8.51 -0.62
C ALA A 288 8.09 8.60 -0.90
N GLU A 289 8.70 9.79 -0.88
CA GLU A 289 10.13 10.02 -1.15
C GLU A 289 10.57 9.41 -2.50
N PRO A 290 10.52 10.18 -3.60
CA PRO A 290 10.59 9.64 -4.95
C PRO A 290 11.97 9.07 -5.27
N ASN A 291 11.98 8.01 -6.10
CA ASN A 291 13.18 7.51 -6.75
C ASN A 291 13.05 7.68 -8.26
N PHE A 292 13.36 8.88 -8.75
CA PHE A 292 13.16 9.26 -10.15
C PHE A 292 14.04 8.45 -11.13
N GLU A 293 15.22 8.00 -10.69
CA GLU A 293 16.10 7.16 -11.52
C GLU A 293 15.46 5.79 -11.77
N VAL A 294 14.94 5.15 -10.72
CA VAL A 294 14.23 3.86 -10.86
C VAL A 294 12.91 4.04 -11.61
N GLU A 295 12.20 5.15 -11.42
CA GLU A 295 10.99 5.48 -12.18
C GLU A 295 11.26 5.55 -13.70
N GLU A 296 12.25 6.36 -14.11
CA GLU A 296 12.62 6.50 -15.52
C GLU A 296 13.09 5.15 -16.10
N TRP A 297 13.83 4.38 -15.31
CA TRP A 297 14.27 3.06 -15.69
C TRP A 297 13.08 2.13 -15.95
N MET A 298 12.12 2.08 -15.03
CA MET A 298 10.91 1.24 -15.12
C MET A 298 10.04 1.66 -16.31
N GLN A 299 9.88 2.96 -16.57
CA GLN A 299 9.14 3.46 -17.75
C GLN A 299 9.78 2.98 -19.06
N LYS A 300 11.11 3.03 -19.18
CA LYS A 300 11.83 2.51 -20.36
C LYS A 300 11.64 1.00 -20.55
N MET A 301 11.38 0.29 -19.45
CA MET A 301 11.06 -1.14 -19.45
C MET A 301 9.59 -1.44 -19.74
N GLY A 302 8.75 -0.43 -20.01
CA GLY A 302 7.33 -0.59 -20.29
C GLY A 302 6.42 -0.59 -19.06
N TYR A 303 6.98 -0.36 -17.86
CA TYR A 303 6.21 -0.19 -16.64
C TYR A 303 5.76 1.27 -16.52
N GLY A 304 4.61 1.56 -17.13
CA GLY A 304 3.96 2.86 -17.04
C GLY A 304 2.52 2.77 -17.54
N PHE A 305 1.58 3.30 -16.77
CA PHE A 305 0.21 3.50 -17.21
C PHE A 305 0.11 4.90 -17.81
N HIS A 306 0.73 5.11 -18.97
CA HIS A 306 0.61 6.37 -19.68
C HIS A 306 -0.77 6.46 -20.33
N HIS A 307 -1.56 7.45 -19.91
CA HIS A 307 -2.64 7.97 -20.74
C HIS A 307 -2.00 8.54 -22.02
N PRO A 308 -2.49 8.20 -23.23
CA PRO A 308 -1.94 8.74 -24.47
C PRO A 308 -2.43 10.17 -24.70
N LEU A 309 -2.12 11.12 -23.80
CA LEU A 309 -2.40 12.55 -23.99
C LEU A 309 -1.35 13.41 -23.26
N ALA A 310 -0.23 13.66 -23.92
CA ALA A 310 0.59 14.85 -23.72
C ALA A 310 1.41 15.10 -25.00
N SER A 311 0.69 15.55 -26.04
CA SER A 311 1.23 16.35 -27.15
C SER A 311 0.93 17.81 -26.88
#